data_AF-A0A1F8QGG3-F1
#
_entry.id   AF-A0A1F8QGG3-F1
#
_cell.length_a   1.000
_cell.length_b   1.000
_cell.length_c   1.000
_cell.angle_alpha   90.00
_cell.angle_beta   90.00
_cell.angle_gamma   90.00
#
_symmetry.space_group_name_H-M   'P 1'
#
loop_
_entity.id
_entity.type
_entity.pdbx_description
1 polymer ?
#
loop_
_entity_poly.entity_id
_entity_poly.type
_entity_poly.pdbx_seq_one_letter_code
_entity_poly.pdbx_strand_id
1 'polypeptide(L)'
;MICASKKLFLTATLLFILGNSLAACIQAPKRLSQEQVLDIVWTDFRPSTSSQNRSNWENNQVSLVTGREVVSEFSVVPISKCPGPPLPENRAIRASSNYWFVRVVPRIYTPTNTAAMKHGDEIIIPEPLIQKASYLVDSTSGEIVARRLFCDR
;
A
#
# COMPACT_ATOMS: atom_id res chain seq x y z
N MET A 1 21.16 17.20 79.03
CA MET A 1 20.99 18.10 77.86
C MET A 1 22.35 18.20 77.19
N ILE A 2 22.64 17.84 75.94
CA ILE A 2 21.91 17.59 74.68
C ILE A 2 22.75 16.52 73.94
N CYS A 3 22.21 15.32 73.70
CA CYS A 3 21.60 14.84 72.46
C CYS A 3 22.53 14.84 71.22
N ALA A 4 22.83 13.62 70.78
CA ALA A 4 23.62 13.27 69.61
C ALA A 4 22.88 13.55 68.29
N SER A 5 23.58 13.91 67.23
CA SER A 5 23.19 13.55 65.85
C SER A 5 24.30 13.85 64.82
N LYS A 6 25.28 12.94 64.71
CA LYS A 6 26.02 12.74 63.46
C LYS A 6 25.15 11.88 62.55
N LYS A 7 24.66 12.42 61.44
CA LYS A 7 24.21 11.72 60.21
C LYS A 7 23.66 12.77 59.24
N LEU A 8 24.57 13.52 58.61
CA LEU A 8 24.19 14.53 57.62
C LEU A 8 25.10 14.46 56.40
N PHE A 9 25.29 13.27 55.84
CA PHE A 9 25.90 13.07 54.54
C PHE A 9 25.40 11.72 54.05
N LEU A 10 24.56 11.68 53.00
CA LEU A 10 24.28 10.52 52.10
C LEU A 10 22.85 10.44 51.51
N THR A 11 22.09 11.53 51.39
CA THR A 11 20.75 11.46 50.75
C THR A 11 20.51 12.55 49.71
N ALA A 12 21.51 12.90 48.90
CA ALA A 12 21.33 13.88 47.80
C ALA A 12 21.63 13.30 46.40
N THR A 13 22.06 12.04 46.29
CA THR A 13 22.58 11.47 45.03
C THR A 13 21.77 10.27 44.51
N LEU A 14 20.50 10.13 44.92
CA LEU A 14 19.63 9.05 44.42
C LEU A 14 18.40 9.53 43.63
N LEU A 15 18.28 10.84 43.38
CA LEU A 15 17.13 11.44 42.70
C LEU A 15 17.40 11.90 41.25
N PHE A 16 18.60 11.66 40.73
CA PHE A 16 18.93 11.99 39.33
C PHE A 16 18.84 10.81 38.35
N ILE A 17 18.61 9.58 38.82
CA ILE A 17 18.58 8.38 37.97
C ILE A 17 17.16 8.04 37.50
N LEU A 18 16.10 8.50 38.17
CA LEU A 18 14.71 8.21 37.78
C LEU A 18 14.13 9.17 36.72
N GLY A 19 14.89 10.14 36.21
CA GLY A 19 14.39 11.15 35.26
C GLY A 19 14.55 10.83 33.77
N ASN A 20 15.37 9.83 33.41
CA ASN A 20 15.83 9.65 32.02
C ASN A 20 15.21 8.43 31.28
N SER A 21 14.26 7.72 31.87
CA SER A 21 13.79 6.43 31.34
C SER A 21 12.61 6.51 30.35
N LEU A 22 12.09 7.70 30.03
CA LEU A 22 10.92 7.84 29.15
C LEU A 22 11.13 8.76 27.94
N ALA A 23 12.35 8.83 27.42
CA ALA A 23 12.53 9.12 26.00
C ALA A 23 12.17 7.85 25.19
N ALA A 24 10.92 7.40 25.31
CA ALA A 24 10.34 6.49 24.33
C ALA A 24 10.45 7.23 22.99
N CYS A 25 11.31 6.74 22.11
CA CYS A 25 11.47 7.28 20.77
C CYS A 25 10.09 7.39 20.14
N ILE A 26 9.58 8.61 20.02
CA ILE A 26 8.47 8.93 19.13
C ILE A 26 9.06 8.82 17.72
N GLN A 27 9.33 7.59 17.29
CA GLN A 27 9.59 7.31 15.89
C GLN A 27 8.27 7.58 15.19
N ALA A 28 8.24 8.65 14.40
CA ALA A 28 7.12 8.90 13.51
C ALA A 28 6.83 7.59 12.74
N PRO A 29 5.55 7.19 12.61
CA PRO A 29 5.20 5.95 11.93
C PRO A 29 5.87 5.92 10.57
N LYS A 30 6.67 4.87 10.34
CA LYS A 30 7.44 4.70 9.11
C LYS A 30 6.46 4.68 7.94
N ARG A 31 6.47 5.75 7.14
CA ARG A 31 5.64 5.82 5.94
C ARG A 31 6.06 4.74 4.95
N LEU A 32 5.08 4.10 4.32
CA LEU A 32 5.32 3.10 3.29
C LEU A 32 6.04 3.74 2.10
N SER A 33 7.00 3.01 1.54
CA SER A 33 7.59 3.39 0.25
C SER A 33 6.62 3.07 -0.88
N GLN A 34 6.81 3.75 -2.02
CA GLN A 34 6.03 3.47 -3.23
C GLN A 34 6.13 1.99 -3.64
N GLU A 35 7.32 1.39 -3.56
CA GLU A 35 7.51 -0.02 -3.96
C GLU A 35 6.73 -0.98 -3.04
N GLN A 36 6.72 -0.73 -1.72
CA GLN A 36 5.94 -1.54 -0.79
C GLN A 36 4.45 -1.50 -1.12
N VAL A 37 3.94 -0.34 -1.51
CA VAL A 37 2.53 -0.18 -1.93
C VAL A 37 2.25 -0.96 -3.21
N LEU A 38 3.17 -0.91 -4.18
CA LEU A 38 3.03 -1.66 -5.42
C LEU A 38 3.05 -3.18 -5.19
N ASP A 39 3.88 -3.67 -4.27
CA ASP A 39 3.91 -5.08 -3.88
C ASP A 39 2.60 -5.53 -3.21
N ILE A 40 2.02 -4.68 -2.33
CA ILE A 40 0.73 -4.93 -1.70
C ILE A 40 -0.37 -5.03 -2.76
N VAL A 41 -0.43 -4.03 -3.65
CA VAL A 41 -1.43 -3.98 -4.73
C VAL A 41 -1.30 -5.17 -5.67
N TRP A 42 -0.07 -5.50 -6.08
CA TRP A 42 0.17 -6.64 -6.96
C TRP A 42 -0.24 -7.97 -6.31
N THR A 43 0.06 -8.15 -5.02
CA THR A 43 -0.30 -9.36 -4.29
C THR A 43 -1.82 -9.58 -4.26
N ASP A 44 -2.60 -8.51 -4.09
CA ASP A 44 -4.07 -8.56 -4.11
C ASP A 44 -4.64 -8.69 -5.52
N PHE A 45 -4.01 -8.05 -6.51
CA PHE A 45 -4.51 -8.00 -7.88
C PHE A 45 -4.23 -9.29 -8.65
N ARG A 46 -3.05 -9.91 -8.45
CA ARG A 46 -2.58 -11.09 -9.20
C ARG A 46 -3.62 -12.21 -9.36
N PRO A 47 -4.39 -12.63 -8.34
CA PRO A 47 -5.41 -13.68 -8.47
C PRO A 47 -6.59 -13.31 -9.39
N SER A 48 -6.80 -12.01 -9.65
CA SER A 48 -7.84 -11.51 -10.56
C SER A 48 -7.35 -11.39 -12.00
N THR A 49 -6.07 -11.65 -12.25
CA THR A 49 -5.44 -11.60 -13.58
C THR A 49 -5.26 -13.01 -14.12
N SER A 50 -5.39 -13.18 -15.43
CA SER A 50 -5.05 -14.45 -16.09
C SER A 50 -3.54 -14.70 -16.11
N SER A 51 -2.77 -13.64 -16.41
CA SER A 51 -1.35 -13.77 -16.75
C SER A 51 -0.43 -13.97 -15.54
N GLN A 52 -0.86 -13.58 -14.34
CA GLN A 52 -0.07 -13.62 -13.09
C GLN A 52 1.36 -13.05 -13.17
N ASN A 53 1.73 -12.39 -14.28
CA ASN A 53 3.03 -11.82 -14.53
C ASN A 53 2.94 -10.30 -14.38
N ARG A 54 3.65 -9.75 -13.39
CA ARG A 54 3.62 -8.31 -13.09
C ARG A 54 4.10 -7.46 -14.28
N SER A 55 4.96 -7.99 -15.16
CA SER A 55 5.47 -7.23 -16.30
C SER A 55 4.43 -6.93 -17.38
N ASN A 56 3.29 -7.63 -17.36
CA ASN A 56 2.16 -7.40 -18.27
C ASN A 56 1.23 -6.27 -17.81
N TRP A 57 1.54 -5.67 -16.66
CA TRP A 57 0.74 -4.64 -16.02
C TRP A 57 1.60 -3.40 -15.78
N GLU A 58 0.97 -2.23 -15.89
CA GLU A 58 1.60 -0.95 -15.55
C GLU A 58 0.78 -0.22 -14.49
N ASN A 59 1.49 0.49 -13.62
CA ASN A 59 0.89 1.36 -12.62
C ASN A 59 0.89 2.78 -13.18
N ASN A 60 -0.15 3.14 -13.94
CA ASN A 60 -0.20 4.41 -14.64
C ASN A 60 -0.48 5.61 -13.72
N GLN A 61 -0.88 5.35 -12.47
CA GLN A 61 -0.98 6.36 -11.42
C GLN A 61 -0.62 5.75 -10.07
N VAL A 62 0.29 6.40 -9.35
CA VAL A 62 0.67 6.08 -7.97
C VAL A 62 0.87 7.38 -7.21
N SER A 63 -0.07 7.74 -6.33
CA SER A 63 -0.05 9.04 -5.65
C SER A 63 -0.61 8.97 -4.25
N LEU A 64 -0.07 9.78 -3.34
CA LEU A 64 -0.70 10.05 -2.05
C LEU A 64 -1.88 11.01 -2.26
N VAL A 65 -3.05 10.63 -1.75
CA VAL A 65 -4.32 11.36 -1.86
C VAL A 65 -5.01 11.43 -0.51
N THR A 66 -5.95 12.37 -0.36
CA THR A 66 -6.86 12.38 0.80
C THR A 66 -8.13 11.60 0.50
N GLY A 67 -8.76 11.02 1.53
CA GLY A 67 -10.00 10.25 1.34
C GLY A 67 -11.12 11.07 0.68
N ARG A 68 -11.19 12.38 0.95
CA ARG A 68 -12.15 13.29 0.33
C ARG A 68 -12.02 13.36 -1.20
N GLU A 69 -10.80 13.28 -1.73
CA GLU A 69 -10.53 13.40 -3.17
C GLU A 69 -11.01 12.18 -3.96
N VAL A 70 -10.97 11.00 -3.35
CA VAL A 70 -11.14 9.72 -4.07
C VAL A 70 -12.35 8.90 -3.64
N VAL A 71 -13.07 9.30 -2.58
CA VAL A 71 -14.24 8.54 -2.09
C VAL A 71 -15.27 8.28 -3.17
N SER A 72 -15.50 9.23 -4.09
CA SER A 72 -16.44 9.08 -5.20
C SER A 72 -16.05 7.98 -6.20
N GLU A 73 -14.75 7.73 -6.40
CA GLU A 73 -14.28 6.68 -7.33
C GLU A 73 -14.65 5.26 -6.87
N PHE A 74 -14.75 5.07 -5.55
CA PHE A 74 -15.03 3.80 -4.88
C PHE A 74 -16.45 3.67 -4.35
N SER A 75 -17.26 4.74 -4.42
CA SER A 75 -18.67 4.74 -4.00
C SER A 75 -19.61 4.10 -5.03
N VAL A 76 -19.13 3.84 -6.25
CA VAL A 76 -19.91 3.25 -7.34
C VAL A 76 -19.87 1.73 -7.24
N VAL A 77 -21.05 1.10 -7.23
CA VAL A 77 -21.19 -0.36 -7.28
C VAL A 77 -20.48 -0.92 -8.53
N PRO A 78 -19.65 -1.97 -8.43
CA PRO A 78 -18.94 -2.52 -9.60
C PRO A 78 -19.92 -2.93 -10.70
N ILE A 79 -19.72 -2.40 -11.90
CA ILE A 79 -20.61 -2.63 -13.06
C ILE A 79 -20.28 -3.96 -13.77
N SER A 80 -19.13 -4.59 -13.49
CA SER A 80 -18.63 -5.73 -14.27
C SER A 80 -18.36 -6.97 -13.43
N LYS A 81 -18.95 -8.10 -13.85
CA LYS A 81 -18.53 -9.46 -13.45
C LYS A 81 -17.21 -9.81 -14.14
N CYS A 82 -16.12 -9.28 -13.60
CA CYS A 82 -14.78 -9.71 -14.01
C CYS A 82 -14.56 -11.18 -13.64
N PRO A 83 -13.86 -11.97 -14.48
CA PRO A 83 -13.43 -13.31 -14.10
C PRO A 83 -12.44 -13.21 -12.93
N GLY A 84 -12.53 -14.16 -12.00
CA GLY A 84 -11.67 -14.20 -10.81
C GLY A 84 -12.44 -14.54 -9.53
N PRO A 85 -11.74 -14.58 -8.38
CA PRO A 85 -12.38 -14.75 -7.09
C PRO A 85 -13.27 -13.54 -6.75
N PRO A 86 -14.29 -13.73 -5.90
CA PRO A 86 -15.06 -12.61 -5.37
C PRO A 86 -14.13 -11.65 -4.63
N LEU A 87 -14.29 -10.34 -4.87
CA LEU A 87 -13.50 -9.32 -4.19
C LEU A 87 -14.04 -9.10 -2.77
N PRO A 88 -13.17 -8.96 -1.75
CA PRO A 88 -13.63 -8.60 -0.43
C PRO A 88 -14.23 -7.19 -0.40
N GLU A 89 -15.19 -6.97 0.49
CA GLU A 89 -15.93 -5.71 0.63
C GLU A 89 -15.00 -4.52 0.92
N ASN A 90 -15.33 -3.37 0.36
CA ASN A 90 -14.61 -2.12 0.62
C ASN A 90 -14.95 -1.61 2.02
N ARG A 91 -13.93 -1.14 2.74
CA ARG A 91 -14.09 -0.50 4.05
C ARG A 91 -14.43 0.99 3.88
N ALA A 92 -14.97 1.59 4.92
CA ALA A 92 -15.31 3.01 4.95
C ALA A 92 -14.05 3.89 4.72
N ILE A 93 -14.10 4.74 3.70
CA ILE A 93 -13.03 5.70 3.39
C ILE A 93 -13.22 6.95 4.26
N ARG A 94 -12.24 7.26 5.10
CA ARG A 94 -12.29 8.45 5.98
C ARG A 94 -11.81 9.67 5.21
N ALA A 95 -12.63 10.71 5.14
CA ALA A 95 -12.35 11.89 4.33
C ALA A 95 -11.03 12.61 4.69
N SER A 96 -10.61 12.59 5.96
CA SER A 96 -9.40 13.26 6.45
C SER A 96 -8.15 12.38 6.48
N SER A 97 -8.26 11.10 6.13
CA SER A 97 -7.13 10.18 6.10
C SER A 97 -6.36 10.29 4.79
N ASN A 98 -5.07 9.96 4.84
CA ASN A 98 -4.20 9.87 3.68
C ASN A 98 -4.11 8.43 3.19
N TYR A 99 -4.15 8.27 1.88
CA TYR A 99 -4.12 6.98 1.20
C TYR A 99 -3.15 7.01 0.03
N TRP A 100 -2.61 5.85 -0.32
CA TRP A 100 -2.03 5.64 -1.63
C TRP A 100 -3.14 5.22 -2.60
N PHE A 101 -3.30 6.01 -3.66
CA PHE A 101 -4.13 5.66 -4.80
C PHE A 101 -3.25 5.03 -5.87
N VAL A 102 -3.61 3.82 -6.31
CA VAL A 102 -2.89 3.09 -7.34
C VAL A 102 -3.87 2.66 -8.42
N ARG A 103 -3.53 2.98 -9.67
CA ARG A 103 -4.27 2.49 -10.84
C ARG A 103 -3.41 1.52 -11.62
N VAL A 104 -3.93 0.32 -11.82
CA VAL A 104 -3.27 -0.79 -12.53
C VAL A 104 -4.00 -1.00 -13.84
N VAL A 105 -3.26 -0.95 -14.95
CA VAL A 105 -3.81 -1.17 -16.29
C VAL A 105 -2.92 -2.14 -17.06
N PRO A 106 -3.47 -2.83 -18.08
CA PRO A 106 -2.68 -3.62 -19.01
C PRO A 106 -1.56 -2.80 -19.62
N ARG A 107 -0.35 -3.38 -19.69
CA ARG A 107 0.70 -2.81 -20.52
C ARG A 107 0.38 -3.09 -21.99
N ILE A 108 0.23 -2.03 -22.78
CA ILE A 108 0.01 -2.17 -24.22
C ILE A 108 1.35 -2.54 -24.88
N TYR A 109 1.49 -3.80 -25.31
CA TYR A 109 2.60 -4.19 -26.16
C TYR A 109 2.40 -3.62 -27.56
N THR A 110 3.20 -2.63 -27.94
CA THR A 110 3.33 -2.27 -29.36
C THR A 110 4.34 -3.24 -29.94
N PRO A 111 3.97 -4.15 -30.87
CA PRO A 111 4.95 -5.02 -31.50
C PRO A 111 5.95 -4.16 -32.26
N THR A 112 7.17 -4.06 -31.75
CA THR A 112 8.28 -3.45 -32.48
C THR A 112 8.52 -4.28 -33.72
N ASN A 113 8.40 -3.65 -34.89
CA ASN A 113 8.53 -4.21 -36.23
C ASN A 113 9.35 -5.52 -36.30
N THR A 114 8.70 -6.60 -36.69
CA THR A 114 9.21 -7.98 -36.82
C THR A 114 10.29 -8.11 -37.89
N ALA A 115 11.51 -7.66 -37.59
CA ALA A 115 12.71 -7.94 -38.41
C ALA A 115 13.76 -8.80 -37.69
N ALA A 116 13.51 -9.23 -36.45
CA ALA A 116 14.44 -10.10 -35.71
C ALA A 116 13.71 -10.95 -34.67
N MET A 117 12.77 -11.82 -35.07
CA MET A 117 12.37 -12.93 -34.19
C MET A 117 13.52 -13.94 -34.20
N LYS A 118 14.40 -13.87 -33.21
CA LYS A 118 15.37 -14.93 -32.95
C LYS A 118 14.62 -16.12 -32.35
N HIS A 119 14.92 -17.32 -32.84
CA HIS A 119 14.45 -18.59 -32.30
C HIS A 119 14.86 -18.69 -30.83
N GLY A 120 13.94 -18.35 -29.91
CA GLY A 120 14.20 -18.37 -28.46
C GLY A 120 13.38 -17.34 -27.67
N ASP A 121 12.80 -16.34 -28.32
CA ASP A 121 11.95 -15.37 -27.62
C ASP A 121 10.64 -16.04 -27.19
N GLU A 122 10.42 -16.08 -25.88
CA GLU A 122 9.22 -16.62 -25.23
C GLU A 122 7.97 -16.11 -25.94
N ILE A 123 7.15 -17.03 -26.46
CA ILE A 123 5.90 -16.69 -27.12
C ILE A 123 4.99 -16.10 -26.04
N ILE A 124 4.96 -14.77 -25.95
CA ILE A 124 4.00 -14.03 -25.14
C ILE A 124 2.64 -14.26 -25.79
N ILE A 125 1.91 -15.28 -25.34
CA ILE A 125 0.52 -15.47 -25.72
C ILE A 125 -0.22 -14.22 -25.25
N PRO A 126 -0.86 -13.44 -26.15
CA PRO A 126 -1.67 -12.31 -25.74
C PRO A 126 -2.94 -12.87 -25.09
N GLU A 127 -2.85 -13.18 -23.80
CA GLU A 127 -4.03 -13.35 -22.98
C GLU A 127 -4.83 -12.03 -23.01
N PRO A 128 -6.17 -12.07 -22.97
CA PRO A 128 -6.95 -10.85 -22.93
C PRO A 128 -6.62 -10.08 -21.64
N LEU A 129 -5.73 -9.10 -21.74
CA LEU A 129 -5.43 -8.14 -20.68
C LEU A 129 -6.60 -7.15 -20.62
N ILE A 130 -7.73 -7.62 -20.12
CA ILE A 130 -8.99 -6.86 -20.08
C ILE A 130 -9.24 -6.26 -18.72
N GLN A 131 -8.63 -6.80 -17.66
CA GLN A 131 -8.81 -6.28 -16.30
C GLN A 131 -8.10 -4.94 -16.17
N LYS A 132 -8.68 -4.01 -15.41
CA LYS A 132 -8.04 -2.80 -14.90
C LYS A 132 -8.47 -2.65 -13.46
N ALA A 133 -7.64 -2.08 -12.60
CA ALA A 133 -7.99 -1.91 -11.21
C ALA A 133 -7.62 -0.53 -10.68
N SER A 134 -8.39 -0.08 -9.71
CA SER A 134 -8.04 1.05 -8.85
C SER A 134 -8.03 0.57 -7.41
N TYR A 135 -7.01 0.99 -6.66
CA TYR A 135 -6.72 0.56 -5.31
C TYR A 135 -6.54 1.77 -4.41
N LEU A 136 -7.02 1.63 -3.18
CA LEU A 136 -6.80 2.59 -2.11
C LEU A 136 -6.15 1.85 -0.94
N VAL A 137 -4.90 2.18 -0.65
CA VAL A 137 -4.10 1.58 0.43
C VAL A 137 -3.92 2.60 1.55
N ASP A 138 -4.19 2.22 2.80
CA ASP A 138 -3.94 3.10 3.95
C ASP A 138 -2.45 3.45 4.03
N SER A 139 -2.14 4.74 4.06
CA SER A 139 -0.74 5.21 4.02
C SER A 139 0.07 4.86 5.28
N THR A 140 -0.60 4.47 6.36
CA THR A 140 0.03 4.13 7.65
C THR A 140 0.08 2.63 7.86
N SER A 141 -1.03 1.92 7.66
CA SER A 141 -1.11 0.46 7.92
C SER A 141 -0.72 -0.41 6.73
N GLY A 142 -0.80 0.11 5.49
CA GLY A 142 -0.59 -0.68 4.28
C GLY A 142 -1.75 -1.61 3.93
N GLU A 143 -2.86 -1.50 4.65
CA GLU A 143 -4.03 -2.30 4.34
C GLU A 143 -4.80 -1.72 3.15
N ILE A 144 -5.33 -2.60 2.31
CA ILE A 144 -6.26 -2.20 1.25
C ILE A 144 -7.59 -1.79 1.90
N VAL A 145 -8.02 -0.57 1.65
CA VAL A 145 -9.27 0.01 2.18
C VAL A 145 -10.38 -0.14 1.16
N ALA A 146 -10.07 0.15 -0.10
CA ALA A 146 -11.02 0.00 -1.18
C ALA A 146 -10.31 -0.46 -2.45
N ARG A 147 -11.04 -1.21 -3.27
CA ARG A 147 -10.60 -1.61 -4.60
C ARG A 147 -11.78 -1.56 -5.56
N ARG A 148 -11.46 -1.39 -6.84
CA ARG A 148 -12.43 -1.45 -7.93
C ARG A 148 -11.79 -2.13 -9.11
N LEU A 149 -12.42 -3.20 -9.57
CA LEU A 149 -12.00 -3.95 -10.74
C LEU A 149 -12.93 -3.59 -11.92
N PHE A 150 -12.32 -3.38 -13.07
CA PHE A 150 -12.98 -3.09 -14.34
C PHE A 150 -12.54 -4.13 -15.34
N CYS A 151 -13.43 -4.54 -16.24
CA CYS A 151 -13.09 -5.39 -17.36
C CYS A 151 -13.65 -4.78 -18.64
N ASP A 152 -12.79 -4.51 -19.61
CA ASP A 152 -13.22 -4.16 -20.95
C ASP A 152 -13.78 -5.42 -21.62
N ARG A 153 -15.02 -5.38 -22.11
CA ARG A 153 -15.63 -6.46 -22.88
C ARG A 153 -15.40 -6.25 -24.37
#